data_AF-A0A840HQ25-F1
#
_entry.id   AF-A0A840HQ25-F1
#
_cell.length_a   1.000
_cell.length_b   1.000
_cell.length_c   1.000
_cell.angle_alpha   90.00
_cell.angle_beta   90.00
_cell.angle_gamma   90.00
#
_symmetry.space_group_name_H-M   'P 1'
#
loop_
_entity.id
_entity.type
_entity.pdbx_description
1 polymer ?
#
loop_
_entity_poly.entity_id
_entity_poly.type
_entity_poly.pdbx_seq_one_letter_code
_entity_poly.pdbx_strand_id
1 'polypeptide(L)'
;MDLLAMIMFEKFGQHQPLNRQAERYALEGVPIALSKMADAAGAVCKALQPLLRLMEALVMAAERLHAYCSVLQKQRERMIEMIWRHNLWQRCG
;
A
#
# COMPACT_ATOMS: atom_id res chain seq x y z
N MET A 1 21.28 -1.67 3.29
CA MET A 1 19.81 -1.88 3.24
C MET A 1 19.18 -0.51 3.34
N ASP A 2 18.49 -0.06 2.29
CA ASP A 2 17.95 1.30 2.23
C ASP A 2 16.74 1.46 3.16
N LEU A 3 16.79 2.51 3.98
CA LEU A 3 15.74 2.88 4.95
C LEU A 3 14.34 2.90 4.32
N LEU A 4 14.23 3.39 3.07
CA LEU A 4 12.99 3.45 2.33
C LEU A 4 12.40 2.05 2.04
N ALA A 5 13.24 1.08 1.69
CA ALA A 5 12.79 -0.28 1.42
C ALA A 5 12.23 -0.94 2.69
N MET A 6 12.85 -0.69 3.84
CA MET A 6 12.40 -1.20 5.13
C MET A 6 11.06 -0.60 5.55
N ILE A 7 10.89 0.72 5.42
CA ILE A 7 9.62 1.41 5.69
C ILE A 7 8.49 0.85 4.83
N MET A 8 8.73 0.65 3.52
CA MET A 8 7.74 0.06 2.61
C MET A 8 7.42 -1.40 2.94
N PHE A 9 8.43 -2.21 3.26
CA PHE A 9 8.24 -3.61 3.62
C PHE A 9 7.44 -3.78 4.90
N GLU A 10 7.76 -3.03 5.96
CA GLU A 10 7.00 -3.10 7.20
C GLU A 10 5.57 -2.58 7.01
N LYS A 11 5.39 -1.51 6.22
CA LYS A 11 4.07 -0.91 5.96
C LYS A 11 3.15 -1.84 5.19
N PHE A 12 3.63 -2.42 4.09
CA PHE A 12 2.80 -3.18 3.17
C PHE A 12 2.96 -4.69 3.29
N GLY A 13 4.17 -5.18 3.57
CA GLY A 13 4.47 -6.61 3.73
C GLY A 13 4.09 -7.18 5.10
N GLN A 14 4.26 -6.41 6.17
CA GLN A 14 3.91 -6.83 7.54
C GLN A 14 2.62 -6.20 8.08
N HIS A 15 1.91 -5.44 7.25
CA HIS A 15 0.71 -4.69 7.64
C HIS A 15 0.88 -3.80 8.88
N GLN A 16 2.10 -3.28 9.11
CA GLN A 16 2.36 -2.43 10.27
C GLN A 16 1.95 -0.98 9.99
N PRO A 17 1.23 -0.30 10.90
CA PRO A 17 0.90 1.11 10.74
C PRO A 17 2.15 1.99 10.88
N LEU A 18 2.22 3.08 10.11
CA LEU A 18 3.38 4.00 10.09
C LEU A 18 3.63 4.65 11.45
N ASN A 19 2.59 4.90 12.25
CA ASN A 19 2.73 5.45 13.61
C ASN A 19 3.60 4.55 14.49
N ARG A 20 3.37 3.24 14.43
CA ARG A 20 4.12 2.24 15.20
C ARG A 20 5.58 2.14 14.74
N GLN A 21 5.83 2.34 13.45
CA GLN A 21 7.20 2.41 12.92
C GLN A 21 7.91 3.70 13.39
N ALA A 22 7.24 4.84 13.29
CA ALA A 22 7.78 6.13 13.74
C ALA A 22 8.14 6.12 15.23
N GLU A 23 7.31 5.51 16.08
CA GLU A 23 7.61 5.27 17.49
C GLU A 23 8.86 4.39 17.68
N ARG A 24 8.99 3.30 16.92
CA ARG A 24 10.18 2.41 16.98
C ARG A 24 11.46 3.15 16.58
N TYR A 25 11.44 3.89 15.46
CA TYR A 25 12.61 4.66 15.04
C TYR A 25 12.98 5.76 16.04
N ALA A 26 12.00 6.36 16.71
CA ALA A 26 12.26 7.30 17.80
C ALA A 26 12.93 6.61 19.01
N LEU A 27 12.55 5.38 19.34
CA LEU A 27 13.20 4.57 20.39
C LEU A 27 14.61 4.10 20.01
N GLU A 28 14.85 3.88 18.72
CA GLU A 28 16.17 3.51 18.16
C GLU A 28 17.11 4.73 18.01
N GLY A 29 16.67 5.93 18.43
CA GLY A 29 17.46 7.16 18.41
C GLY A 29 17.46 7.90 17.06
N VAL A 30 16.63 7.49 16.10
CA VAL A 30 16.50 8.09 14.77
C VAL A 30 15.06 8.59 14.58
N PRO A 31 14.69 9.74 15.16
CA PRO A 31 13.32 10.25 15.03
C PRO A 31 13.04 10.66 13.58
N ILE A 32 12.21 9.88 12.89
CA ILE A 32 11.72 10.20 11.55
C ILE A 32 10.26 10.65 11.71
N ALA A 33 9.97 11.86 11.24
CA ALA A 33 8.62 12.39 11.28
C ALA A 33 7.65 11.51 10.46
N LEU A 34 6.48 11.25 11.02
CA LEU A 34 5.42 10.48 10.37
C LEU A 34 5.06 11.04 8.98
N SER A 35 5.02 12.38 8.85
CA SER A 35 4.77 13.06 7.58
C SER A 35 5.83 12.71 6.52
N LYS A 36 7.11 12.70 6.89
CA LYS A 36 8.20 12.34 5.97
C LYS A 36 8.09 10.89 5.50
N MET A 37 7.69 9.97 6.39
CA MET A 37 7.43 8.58 5.99
C MET A 37 6.22 8.47 5.06
N ALA A 38 5.16 9.24 5.32
CA ALA A 38 3.98 9.28 4.49
C ALA A 38 4.29 9.84 3.09
N ASP A 39 5.07 10.92 3.00
CA ASP A 39 5.53 11.51 1.75
C ASP A 39 6.38 10.53 0.94
N ALA A 40 7.31 9.83 1.61
CA ALA A 40 8.16 8.84 0.97
C ALA A 40 7.35 7.62 0.47
N ALA A 41 6.41 7.13 1.27
CA ALA A 41 5.50 6.06 0.87
C ALA A 41 4.62 6.50 -0.31
N GLY A 42 4.11 7.74 -0.29
CA GLY A 42 3.34 8.33 -1.39
C GLY A 42 4.14 8.44 -2.68
N ALA A 43 5.40 8.87 -2.60
CA ALA A 43 6.30 8.95 -3.76
C ALA A 43 6.56 7.57 -4.39
N VAL A 44 6.77 6.53 -3.58
CA VAL A 44 6.95 5.16 -4.08
C VAL A 44 5.65 4.63 -4.69
N CYS A 45 4.50 4.85 -4.06
CA CYS A 45 3.19 4.49 -4.62
C CYS A 45 2.95 5.15 -5.98
N LYS A 46 3.33 6.42 -6.12
CA LYS A 46 3.24 7.15 -7.40
C LYS A 46 4.17 6.55 -8.46
N ALA A 47 5.38 6.15 -8.09
CA ALA A 47 6.32 5.49 -9.00
C ALA A 47 5.81 4.11 -9.46
N LEU A 48 5.10 3.38 -8.60
CA LEU A 48 4.53 2.06 -8.89
C LEU A 48 3.20 2.11 -9.64
N GLN A 49 2.58 3.29 -9.75
CA GLN A 49 1.27 3.47 -10.38
C GLN A 49 1.15 2.90 -11.82
N PRO A 50 2.16 3.02 -12.71
CA PRO A 50 2.07 2.45 -14.05
C PRO A 50 2.02 0.91 -14.04
N LEU A 51 2.80 0.26 -13.17
CA LEU A 51 2.78 -1.20 -13.01
C LEU A 51 1.43 -1.68 -12.50
N LEU A 52 0.85 -0.90 -11.60
CA LEU A 52 -0.45 -1.16 -11.03
C LEU A 52 -1.57 -1.16 -12.09
N ARG A 53 -1.53 -0.18 -13.00
CA ARG A 53 -2.46 -0.12 -14.14
C ARG A 53 -2.32 -1.32 -15.09
N LEU A 54 -1.10 -1.80 -15.30
CA LEU A 54 -0.87 -3.01 -16.10
C LEU A 54 -1.46 -4.24 -15.41
N MET A 55 -1.27 -4.37 -14.10
CA MET A 55 -1.88 -5.45 -13.32
C MET A 55 -3.41 -5.36 -13.32
N GLU A 56 -3.98 -4.17 -13.22
CA GLU A 56 -5.43 -3.95 -13.36
C GLU A 56 -5.95 -4.43 -14.72
N ALA A 57 -5.26 -4.06 -15.81
CA ALA A 57 -5.64 -4.48 -17.16
C ALA A 57 -5.57 -6.01 -17.31
N LEU A 58 -4.53 -6.65 -16.75
CA LEU A 58 -4.40 -8.11 -16.73
C LEU A 58 -5.51 -8.78 -15.93
N VAL A 59 -5.86 -8.25 -14.75
CA VAL A 59 -6.95 -8.75 -13.91
C VAL A 59 -8.30 -8.59 -14.59
N MET A 60 -8.54 -7.46 -15.27
CA MET A 60 -9.78 -7.23 -16.02
C MET A 60 -9.91 -8.12 -17.26
N ALA A 61 -8.79 -8.48 -17.89
CA ALA A 61 -8.75 -9.38 -19.03
C ALA A 61 -8.82 -10.87 -18.63
N ALA A 62 -8.59 -11.21 -17.36
CA ALA A 62 -8.60 -12.58 -16.89
C ALA A 62 -10.02 -13.17 -16.81
N GLU A 63 -10.24 -14.30 -17.48
CA GLU A 63 -11.54 -15.01 -17.50
C GLU A 63 -11.90 -15.63 -16.13
N ARG A 64 -10.89 -16.00 -15.32
CA ARG A 64 -11.07 -16.56 -13.97
C ARG A 64 -10.05 -15.96 -13.01
N LEU A 65 -10.53 -15.20 -12.01
CA LEU A 65 -9.70 -14.61 -10.96
C LEU A 65 -9.84 -15.42 -9.67
N HIS A 66 -8.75 -16.02 -9.18
CA HIS A 66 -8.67 -16.58 -7.83
C HIS A 66 -8.14 -15.51 -6.88
N ALA A 67 -9.04 -14.74 -6.27
CA ALA A 67 -8.69 -13.77 -5.24
C ALA A 67 -8.79 -14.43 -3.86
N TYR A 68 -7.66 -14.65 -3.19
CA TYR A 68 -7.63 -14.96 -1.77
C TYR A 68 -7.49 -13.67 -0.98
N CYS A 69 -8.61 -13.14 -0.51
CA CYS A 69 -8.64 -12.06 0.46
C CYS A 69 -9.83 -12.34 1.40
N SER A 70 -9.58 -12.50 2.70
CA SER A 70 -10.65 -12.70 3.70
C SER A 70 -11.60 -11.52 3.84
N VAL A 71 -11.37 -10.42 3.10
CA VAL A 71 -12.19 -9.20 3.15
C VAL A 71 -12.94 -8.89 1.83
N LEU A 72 -12.88 -9.75 0.81
CA LEU A 72 -13.47 -9.47 -0.51
C LEU A 72 -14.46 -10.54 -0.98
N GLN A 73 -15.61 -10.69 -0.32
CA GLN A 73 -16.81 -11.28 -0.94
C GLN A 73 -17.78 -10.17 -1.35
N LYS A 74 -17.55 -9.51 -2.50
CA LYS A 74 -18.65 -8.89 -3.26
C LYS A 74 -18.26 -8.50 -4.69
N GLN A 75 -18.79 -9.29 -5.63
CA GLN A 75 -19.25 -8.96 -6.98
C GLN A 75 -18.29 -8.15 -7.89
N ARG A 76 -18.00 -8.77 -9.04
CA ARG A 76 -17.05 -8.43 -10.12
C ARG A 76 -16.94 -6.94 -10.50
N GLU A 77 -18.00 -6.16 -10.37
CA GLU A 77 -18.02 -4.73 -10.72
C GLU A 77 -17.69 -3.79 -9.55
N ARG A 78 -18.02 -4.20 -8.31
CA ARG A 78 -17.68 -3.41 -7.10
C ARG A 78 -16.28 -3.67 -6.58
N MET A 79 -15.65 -4.77 -6.98
CA MET A 79 -14.32 -5.13 -6.52
C MET A 79 -13.25 -4.13 -6.99
N ILE A 80 -13.36 -3.63 -8.22
CA ILE A 80 -12.47 -2.59 -8.75
C ILE A 80 -12.68 -1.29 -7.96
N GLU A 81 -13.92 -0.83 -7.79
CA GLU A 81 -14.17 0.34 -6.94
C GLU A 81 -13.71 0.12 -5.49
N MET A 82 -13.91 -1.06 -4.88
CA MET A 82 -13.62 -1.25 -3.46
C MET A 82 -12.13 -1.43 -3.17
N ILE A 83 -11.38 -2.08 -4.06
CA ILE A 83 -9.91 -2.19 -3.99
C ILE A 83 -9.27 -0.80 -4.13
N TRP A 84 -9.81 0.05 -5.01
CA TRP A 84 -9.23 1.36 -5.33
C TRP A 84 -9.72 2.51 -4.46
N ARG A 85 -11.00 2.51 -4.07
CA ARG A 85 -11.69 3.69 -3.50
C ARG A 85 -11.71 3.71 -1.97
N HIS A 86 -11.47 2.58 -1.29
CA HIS A 86 -11.64 2.52 0.17
C HIS A 86 -10.37 2.35 1.02
N ASN A 87 -9.21 1.94 0.49
CA ASN A 87 -8.10 1.57 1.40
C ASN A 87 -6.67 1.98 1.04
N LEU A 88 -6.33 2.36 -0.20
CA LEU A 88 -4.92 2.56 -0.57
C LEU A 88 -4.50 4.01 -0.86
N TRP A 89 -5.40 4.89 -1.29
CA TRP A 89 -5.01 6.23 -1.76
C TRP A 89 -5.65 7.43 -1.04
N GLN A 90 -6.79 7.28 -0.36
CA GLN A 90 -7.46 8.42 0.32
C GLN A 90 -6.77 8.90 1.61
N ARG A 91 -5.73 8.20 2.08
CA ARG A 91 -4.92 8.60 3.24
C ARG A 91 -3.49 9.04 2.87
N CYS A 92 -3.17 9.07 1.58
CA CYS A 92 -1.88 9.55 1.05
C CYS A 92 -2.03 10.91 0.35
N GLY A 93 -2.95 11.74 0.85
CA GLY A 93 -3.07 13.16 0.58
C GLY A 93 -3.26 13.88 1.91
#